data_AF-A0A397XZ29-F1
#
_entry.id   AF-A0A397XZ29-F1
#
_cell.length_a   1.000
_cell.length_b   1.000
_cell.length_c   1.000
_cell.angle_alpha   90.00
_cell.angle_beta   90.00
_cell.angle_gamma   90.00
#
_symmetry.space_group_name_H-M   'P 1'
#
loop_
_entity.id
_entity.type
_entity.pdbx_description
1 polymer ?
#
loop_
_entity_poly.entity_id
_entity_poly.type
_entity_poly.pdbx_seq_one_letter_code
_entity_poly.pdbx_strand_id
1 'polypeptide(L)'
;MTRISDLPVNLLEEILYRVPLKSMRGMHIGKLRAVKEGESLMIAMIDYNLYLMKVTLVDNENPFIECKGKLNKQNKISQVFHCDGLLLCVFDDDDTKAIVWNPYWCQTRCLEFRYSHRPYRRDMFSYALGYEDKGSFRSYKFLRFIDQCVDYKTRDEFLWYEIYDFDSSLWKSLDITPHWRILCHQPGVSLKGNTYWPASQRNTNDVIDDHIICFDFTSESFGPLLCLPFDAGDEDYVTLSCVREEKLAVLLTHNEAGPMEFDKFLRVLEPDHNSLITGDSFFIDEDKKVAMGFEEDYSKTFNIAGEAGYYKKTEIRRTFRGKHTL
;
A
#
# COMPACT_ATOMS: atom_id res chain seq x y z
N MET A 1 30.53 8.80 -28.54
CA MET A 1 29.33 9.63 -28.79
C MET A 1 28.42 8.79 -29.65
N THR A 2 27.30 8.34 -29.10
CA THR A 2 26.34 7.43 -29.76
C THR A 2 24.96 8.04 -29.49
N ARG A 3 24.20 8.32 -30.54
CA ARG A 3 22.94 9.08 -30.47
C ARG A 3 21.76 8.15 -30.22
N ILE A 4 20.71 8.73 -29.65
CA ILE A 4 19.43 8.11 -29.26
C ILE A 4 18.56 7.66 -30.46
N SER A 5 19.01 7.92 -31.70
CA SER A 5 18.26 7.70 -32.93
C SER A 5 18.25 6.27 -33.46
N ASP A 6 18.94 5.33 -32.81
CA ASP A 6 19.18 4.00 -33.37
C ASP A 6 18.29 2.90 -32.75
N LEU A 7 17.18 3.26 -32.10
CA LEU A 7 16.27 2.30 -31.47
C LEU A 7 14.93 2.22 -32.22
N PRO A 8 14.37 1.00 -32.44
CA PRO A 8 13.14 0.80 -33.19
C PRO A 8 11.94 1.51 -32.55
N VAL A 9 11.13 2.17 -33.39
CA VAL A 9 9.96 2.99 -33.01
C VAL A 9 8.92 2.20 -32.19
N ASN A 10 8.84 0.89 -32.39
CA ASN A 10 7.88 0.01 -31.69
C ASN A 10 8.24 -0.22 -30.20
N LEU A 11 9.47 0.11 -29.77
CA LEU A 11 9.90 0.06 -28.36
C LEU A 11 9.72 1.41 -27.64
N LEU A 12 9.52 2.50 -28.39
CA LEU A 12 9.15 3.79 -27.82
C LEU A 12 7.68 3.77 -27.41
N GLU A 13 6.79 3.16 -28.18
CA GLU A 13 5.35 3.18 -27.89
C GLU A 13 4.97 2.46 -26.58
N GLU A 14 5.64 1.36 -26.21
CA GLU A 14 5.33 0.62 -24.97
C GLU A 14 5.91 1.30 -23.70
N ILE A 15 7.06 1.99 -23.83
CA ILE A 15 7.69 2.77 -22.76
C ILE A 15 6.98 4.12 -22.57
N LEU A 16 6.51 4.74 -23.65
CA LEU A 16 5.81 6.03 -23.62
C LEU A 16 4.40 5.92 -23.01
N TYR A 17 3.76 4.74 -23.01
CA TYR A 17 2.45 4.55 -22.39
C TYR A 17 2.51 4.52 -20.85
N ARG A 18 3.68 4.30 -20.25
CA ARG A 18 3.79 4.19 -18.78
C ARG A 18 4.49 5.35 -18.08
N VAL A 19 5.43 6.07 -18.72
CA VAL A 19 6.14 7.19 -18.07
C VAL A 19 6.84 8.10 -19.13
N PRO A 20 6.37 9.33 -19.44
CA PRO A 20 7.07 10.23 -20.37
C PRO A 20 8.39 10.85 -19.84
N LEU A 21 9.49 10.64 -20.56
CA LEU A 21 10.86 11.02 -20.18
C LEU A 21 11.26 12.45 -20.60
N LYS A 22 11.08 13.47 -19.73
CA LYS A 22 11.80 14.76 -19.90
C LYS A 22 12.47 15.39 -18.66
N SER A 23 12.30 14.89 -17.44
CA SER A 23 12.89 15.52 -16.23
C SER A 23 13.79 14.63 -15.34
N MET A 24 14.27 13.50 -15.85
CA MET A 24 15.12 12.53 -15.13
C MET A 24 16.58 13.00 -14.86
N ARG A 25 16.82 14.28 -14.60
CA ARG A 25 18.18 14.80 -14.31
C ARG A 25 18.58 14.76 -12.83
N GLY A 26 17.65 14.45 -11.91
CA GLY A 26 17.91 14.53 -10.46
C GLY A 26 17.93 13.23 -9.66
N MET A 27 17.38 12.13 -10.18
CA MET A 27 17.33 10.84 -9.49
C MET A 27 18.21 9.81 -10.20
N HIS A 28 18.96 9.01 -9.45
CA HIS A 28 19.62 7.79 -9.96
C HIS A 28 18.63 6.69 -10.40
N ILE A 29 17.42 7.07 -10.84
CA ILE A 29 16.40 6.22 -11.47
C ILE A 29 16.60 6.20 -13.01
N GLY A 30 17.40 7.11 -13.58
CA GLY A 30 17.75 7.16 -15.01
C GLY A 30 18.54 5.96 -15.55
N LYS A 31 18.66 4.88 -14.77
CA LYS A 31 19.29 3.59 -15.11
C LYS A 31 18.35 2.40 -14.96
N LEU A 32 17.05 2.60 -14.74
CA LEU A 32 16.08 1.52 -14.94
C LEU A 32 16.03 1.23 -16.45
N ARG A 33 16.93 0.35 -16.91
CA ARG A 33 16.71 -0.43 -18.12
C ARG A 33 15.31 -1.05 -17.99
N ALA A 34 14.57 -1.13 -19.09
CA ALA A 34 13.29 -1.82 -19.14
C ALA A 34 13.36 -3.07 -18.26
N VAL A 35 12.40 -3.18 -17.33
CA VAL A 35 12.24 -4.35 -16.47
C VAL A 35 12.23 -5.56 -17.40
N LYS A 36 13.23 -6.42 -17.29
CA LYS A 36 13.33 -7.57 -18.20
C LYS A 36 12.23 -8.55 -17.87
N GLU A 37 11.89 -9.39 -18.84
CA GLU A 37 11.05 -10.56 -18.60
C GLU A 37 11.60 -11.37 -17.41
N GLY A 38 10.79 -11.55 -16.36
CA GLY A 38 11.24 -12.18 -15.10
C GLY A 38 11.53 -11.20 -13.95
N GLU A 39 11.46 -9.89 -14.17
CA GLU A 39 11.73 -8.88 -13.14
C GLU A 39 10.46 -8.14 -12.72
N SER A 40 10.33 -7.80 -11.44
CA SER A 40 9.24 -7.00 -10.87
C SER A 40 9.85 -5.90 -9.99
N LEU A 41 9.31 -4.68 -10.06
CA LEU A 41 9.72 -3.57 -9.21
C LEU A 41 8.64 -3.29 -8.16
N MET A 42 9.05 -3.05 -6.93
CA MET A 42 8.15 -2.71 -5.83
C MET A 42 8.77 -1.64 -4.95
N ILE A 43 7.92 -0.87 -4.27
CA ILE A 43 8.32 0.03 -3.21
C ILE A 43 7.99 -0.65 -1.90
N ALA A 44 9.00 -0.83 -1.05
CA ALA A 44 8.86 -1.49 0.24
C ALA A 44 9.31 -0.55 1.36
N MET A 45 8.62 -0.63 2.51
CA MET A 45 9.06 0.02 3.73
C MET A 45 9.89 -0.96 4.56
N ILE A 46 11.11 -0.57 4.95
CA ILE A 46 12.00 -1.37 5.80
C ILE A 46 12.64 -0.43 6.82
N ASP A 47 12.56 -0.76 8.12
CA ASP A 47 13.09 0.06 9.21
C ASP A 47 12.71 1.55 9.06
N TYR A 48 11.43 1.88 8.85
CA TYR A 48 10.90 3.25 8.66
C TYR A 48 11.44 4.01 7.42
N ASN A 49 11.96 3.29 6.42
CA ASN A 49 12.50 3.88 5.20
C ASN A 49 11.91 3.23 3.95
N LEU A 50 11.69 4.03 2.92
CA LEU A 50 11.21 3.56 1.63
C LEU A 50 12.37 3.14 0.74
N TYR A 51 12.24 1.97 0.14
CA TYR A 51 13.22 1.40 -0.78
C TYR A 51 12.55 1.00 -2.09
N LEU A 52 13.22 1.32 -3.20
CA LEU A 52 12.90 0.70 -4.47
C LEU A 52 13.59 -0.66 -4.52
N MET A 53 12.81 -1.72 -4.62
CA MET A 53 13.28 -3.08 -4.68
C MET A 53 12.98 -3.66 -6.05
N LYS A 54 13.90 -4.51 -6.52
CA LYS A 54 13.73 -5.30 -7.73
C LYS A 54 13.75 -6.77 -7.33
N VAL A 55 12.66 -7.47 -7.63
CA VAL A 55 12.56 -8.91 -7.49
C VAL A 55 12.83 -9.52 -8.87
N THR A 56 13.72 -10.49 -8.94
CA THR A 56 13.98 -11.26 -10.17
C THR A 56 13.61 -12.71 -9.89
N LEU A 57 12.63 -13.20 -10.63
CA LEU A 57 12.14 -14.57 -10.56
C LEU A 57 12.78 -15.34 -11.72
N VAL A 58 13.59 -16.34 -11.38
CA VAL A 58 14.27 -17.22 -12.33
C VAL A 58 13.73 -18.64 -12.09
N ASP A 59 13.36 -19.32 -13.17
CA ASP A 59 12.83 -20.69 -13.10
C ASP A 59 13.85 -21.61 -12.43
N ASN A 60 13.39 -22.41 -11.46
CA ASN A 60 14.21 -23.36 -10.68
C ASN A 60 15.40 -22.77 -9.89
N GLU A 61 15.52 -21.45 -9.76
CA GLU A 61 16.56 -20.79 -8.96
C GLU A 61 15.96 -19.92 -7.85
N ASN A 62 16.75 -19.61 -6.82
CA ASN A 62 16.30 -18.73 -5.74
C ASN A 62 16.04 -17.31 -6.27
N PRO A 63 14.90 -16.69 -5.90
CA PRO A 63 14.54 -15.36 -6.33
C PRO A 63 15.59 -14.40 -5.83
N PHE A 64 16.00 -13.49 -6.70
CA PHE A 64 17.00 -12.51 -6.37
C PHE A 64 16.33 -11.18 -6.07
N ILE A 65 16.48 -10.69 -4.84
CA ILE A 65 15.95 -9.42 -4.39
C ILE A 65 17.09 -8.41 -4.32
N GLU A 66 17.00 -7.37 -5.14
CA GLU A 66 17.99 -6.30 -5.20
C GLU A 66 17.41 -4.98 -4.71
N CYS A 67 18.03 -4.38 -3.69
CA CYS A 67 17.71 -3.01 -3.29
C CYS A 67 18.35 -2.04 -4.28
N LYS A 68 17.53 -1.32 -5.05
CA LYS A 68 17.99 -0.34 -6.04
C LYS A 68 18.38 0.99 -5.41
N GLY A 69 17.78 1.31 -4.27
CA GLY A 69 18.14 2.50 -3.51
C GLY A 69 17.09 2.89 -2.49
N LYS A 70 17.54 3.70 -1.54
CA LYS A 70 16.67 4.38 -0.57
C LYS A 70 16.00 5.57 -1.24
N LEU A 71 14.70 5.72 -1.04
CA LEU A 71 13.87 6.75 -1.65
C LEU A 71 13.71 7.99 -0.76
N ASN A 72 13.65 7.81 0.56
CA ASN A 72 13.58 8.91 1.53
C ASN A 72 14.97 9.26 2.08
N LYS A 73 15.23 10.54 2.38
CA LYS A 73 16.54 10.99 2.88
C LYS A 73 16.70 10.74 4.39
N GLN A 74 15.91 11.43 5.22
CA GLN A 74 16.17 11.51 6.67
C GLN A 74 14.94 11.26 7.55
N ASN A 75 13.74 11.61 7.10
CA ASN A 75 12.52 11.42 7.89
C ASN A 75 12.12 9.95 7.97
N LYS A 76 11.81 9.49 9.18
CA LYS A 76 11.27 8.16 9.44
C LYS A 76 9.79 8.13 9.07
N ILE A 77 9.44 7.25 8.16
CA ILE A 77 8.07 7.09 7.68
C ILE A 77 7.43 5.98 8.50
N SER A 78 6.30 6.26 9.14
CA SER A 78 5.51 5.30 9.90
C SER A 78 4.55 4.54 8.98
N GLN A 79 3.89 5.25 8.05
CA GLN A 79 2.91 4.68 7.12
C GLN A 79 3.09 5.24 5.70
N VAL A 80 2.82 4.41 4.70
CA VAL A 80 2.85 4.80 3.28
C VAL A 80 1.61 4.29 2.56
N PHE A 81 0.96 5.16 1.80
CA PHE A 81 -0.20 4.81 0.96
C PHE A 81 0.09 5.18 -0.48
N HIS A 82 -0.40 4.39 -1.42
CA HIS A 82 -0.24 4.66 -2.84
C HIS A 82 -1.59 4.89 -3.51
N CYS A 83 -1.62 5.81 -4.47
CA CYS A 83 -2.77 6.06 -5.33
C CYS A 83 -2.29 6.64 -6.65
N ASP A 84 -2.50 5.92 -7.77
CA ASP A 84 -2.21 6.41 -9.13
C ASP A 84 -0.79 6.99 -9.28
N GLY A 85 0.19 6.22 -8.80
CA GLY A 85 1.61 6.59 -8.80
C GLY A 85 2.03 7.67 -7.77
N LEU A 86 1.10 8.26 -7.02
CA LEU A 86 1.41 9.12 -5.88
C LEU A 86 1.63 8.31 -4.61
N LEU A 87 2.52 8.80 -3.75
CA LEU A 87 2.79 8.24 -2.44
C LEU A 87 2.43 9.25 -1.35
N LEU A 88 1.54 8.89 -0.44
CA LEU A 88 1.31 9.60 0.81
C LEU A 88 2.21 8.98 1.88
N CYS A 89 3.07 9.79 2.49
CA CYS A 89 3.98 9.39 3.56
C CYS A 89 3.61 10.11 4.85
N VAL A 90 3.36 9.33 5.90
CA VAL A 90 3.14 9.83 7.28
C VAL A 90 4.40 9.56 8.09
N PHE A 91 4.80 10.50 8.93
CA PHE A 91 6.04 10.42 9.69
C PHE A 91 5.82 9.88 11.10
N ASP A 92 6.82 9.15 11.59
CA ASP A 92 6.84 8.60 12.95
C ASP A 92 7.10 9.71 13.98
N ASP A 93 7.98 10.66 13.64
CA ASP A 93 8.46 11.73 14.51
C ASP A 93 7.68 13.05 14.42
N ASP A 94 6.79 13.18 13.43
CA ASP A 94 5.99 14.39 13.20
C ASP A 94 4.56 14.03 12.78
N ASP A 95 3.63 14.14 13.72
CA ASP A 95 2.20 13.90 13.55
C ASP A 95 1.41 15.13 13.13
N THR A 96 2.09 16.26 12.90
CA THR A 96 1.43 17.50 12.51
C THR A 96 1.27 17.61 11.00
N LYS A 97 1.92 16.73 10.25
CA LYS A 97 1.95 16.79 8.79
C LYS A 97 2.15 15.43 8.12
N ALA A 98 1.77 15.38 6.85
CA ALA A 98 2.14 14.33 5.92
C ALA A 98 2.79 14.93 4.67
N ILE A 99 3.49 14.09 3.89
CA ILE A 99 3.97 14.48 2.55
C ILE A 99 3.29 13.63 1.51
N VAL A 100 2.75 14.27 0.48
CA VAL A 100 2.43 13.60 -0.79
C VAL A 100 3.58 13.79 -1.74
N TRP A 101 4.12 12.67 -2.21
CA TRP A 101 5.25 12.60 -3.10
C TRP A 101 4.81 12.02 -4.44
N ASN A 102 5.09 12.73 -5.52
CA ASN A 102 5.07 12.24 -6.89
C ASN A 102 6.50 11.85 -7.28
N PRO A 103 6.85 10.55 -7.29
CA PRO A 103 8.20 10.10 -7.66
C PRO A 103 8.54 10.39 -9.12
N TYR A 104 7.53 10.41 -9.99
CA TYR A 104 7.70 10.60 -11.43
C TYR A 104 8.14 12.02 -11.77
N TRP A 105 7.54 13.03 -11.15
CA TRP A 105 7.94 14.44 -11.33
C TRP A 105 8.93 14.94 -10.27
N CYS A 106 9.33 14.07 -9.35
CA CYS A 106 10.15 14.43 -8.18
C CYS A 106 9.53 15.58 -7.37
N GLN A 107 8.21 15.66 -7.32
CA GLN A 107 7.47 16.74 -6.66
C GLN A 107 6.96 16.27 -5.31
N THR A 108 7.13 17.10 -4.29
CA THR A 108 6.62 16.83 -2.95
C THR A 108 5.73 17.97 -2.51
N ARG A 109 4.56 17.66 -1.94
CA ARG A 109 3.67 18.60 -1.28
C ARG A 109 3.55 18.23 0.18
N CYS A 110 3.85 19.16 1.08
CA CYS A 110 3.63 19.01 2.50
C CYS A 110 2.18 19.38 2.83
N LEU A 111 1.54 18.59 3.68
CA LEU A 111 0.18 18.78 4.15
C LEU A 111 0.23 18.98 5.66
N GLU A 112 -0.03 20.20 6.12
CA GLU A 112 -0.19 20.47 7.54
C GLU A 112 -1.62 20.13 7.96
N PHE A 113 -1.73 19.40 9.06
CA PHE A 113 -3.00 18.98 9.61
C PHE A 113 -3.62 20.09 10.45
N ARG A 114 -4.96 20.24 10.39
CA ARG A 114 -5.68 21.24 11.20
C ARG A 114 -5.59 20.98 12.70
N TYR A 115 -5.53 19.71 13.07
CA TYR A 115 -5.52 19.26 14.46
C TYR A 115 -4.48 18.16 14.65
N SER A 116 -3.62 18.33 15.65
CA SER A 116 -2.54 17.41 16.03
C SER A 116 -2.80 16.66 17.35
N HIS A 117 -4.01 16.73 17.90
CA HIS A 117 -4.30 16.06 19.17
C HIS A 117 -4.31 14.55 18.96
N ARG A 118 -3.25 13.87 19.40
CA ARG A 118 -3.27 12.42 19.67
C ARG A 118 -4.06 12.22 20.96
N PRO A 119 -5.24 11.57 20.94
CA PRO A 119 -6.00 11.36 22.17
C PRO A 119 -5.17 10.59 23.21
N TYR A 120 -4.31 9.65 22.81
CA TYR A 120 -3.55 8.82 23.75
C TYR A 120 -2.28 8.19 23.14
N ARG A 121 -1.21 8.96 22.90
CA ARG A 121 0.17 8.51 22.51
C ARG A 121 0.32 7.52 21.33
N ARG A 122 -0.75 6.99 20.74
CA ARG A 122 -0.78 6.03 19.64
C ARG A 122 -1.38 6.71 18.40
N ASP A 123 -0.88 6.32 17.23
CA ASP A 123 -1.37 6.81 15.95
C ASP A 123 -2.71 6.15 15.63
N MET A 124 -3.80 6.76 16.11
CA MET A 124 -5.18 6.30 15.88
C MET A 124 -5.78 6.89 14.59
N PHE A 125 -5.02 7.70 13.85
CA PHE A 125 -5.47 8.25 12.59
C PHE A 125 -5.30 7.23 11.48
N SER A 126 -6.37 7.00 10.76
CA SER A 126 -6.36 6.35 9.46
C SER A 126 -6.26 7.40 8.36
N TYR A 127 -5.60 7.02 7.27
CA TYR A 127 -5.29 7.91 6.16
C TYR A 127 -5.65 7.26 4.84
N ALA A 128 -6.06 8.08 3.87
CA ALA A 128 -6.34 7.63 2.52
C ALA A 128 -5.99 8.70 1.49
N LEU A 129 -5.47 8.26 0.35
CA LEU A 129 -5.26 9.11 -0.82
C LEU A 129 -6.14 8.59 -1.96
N GLY A 130 -6.89 9.48 -2.59
CA GLY A 130 -7.74 9.16 -3.71
C GLY A 130 -8.00 10.37 -4.59
N TYR A 131 -8.87 10.22 -5.59
CA TYR A 131 -9.22 11.29 -6.50
C TYR A 131 -10.64 11.15 -7.05
N GLU A 132 -11.22 12.29 -7.37
CA GLU A 132 -12.36 12.38 -8.27
C GLU A 132 -11.84 12.44 -9.72
N ASP A 133 -12.37 11.58 -10.59
CA ASP A 133 -12.07 11.62 -12.02
C ASP A 133 -12.98 12.63 -12.73
N LYS A 134 -12.40 13.78 -13.12
CA LYS A 134 -13.10 14.83 -13.89
C LYS A 134 -12.93 14.65 -15.40
N GLY A 135 -12.50 13.46 -15.84
CA GLY A 135 -12.28 13.06 -17.23
C GLY A 135 -11.01 13.65 -17.87
N SER A 136 -10.80 14.96 -17.73
CA SER A 136 -9.63 15.65 -18.29
C SER A 136 -8.43 15.70 -17.33
N PHE A 137 -8.70 15.64 -16.03
CA PHE A 137 -7.69 15.59 -14.97
C PHE A 137 -8.30 14.94 -13.72
N ARG A 138 -7.43 14.53 -12.81
CA ARG A 138 -7.79 13.94 -11.52
C ARG A 138 -7.70 14.99 -10.44
N SER A 139 -8.78 15.13 -9.66
CA SER A 139 -8.84 16.04 -8.51
C SER A 139 -8.53 15.22 -7.26
N TYR A 140 -7.27 15.27 -6.82
CA TYR A 140 -6.83 14.47 -5.69
C TYR A 140 -7.37 15.03 -4.38
N LYS A 141 -7.60 14.11 -3.44
CA LYS A 141 -8.10 14.39 -2.11
C LYS A 141 -7.42 13.48 -1.08
N PHE A 142 -7.23 14.00 0.12
CA PHE A 142 -6.59 13.28 1.22
C PHE A 142 -7.60 13.16 2.36
N LEU A 143 -8.02 11.94 2.66
CA LEU A 143 -8.90 11.63 3.77
C LEU A 143 -8.07 11.31 5.01
N ARG A 144 -8.48 11.86 6.15
CA ARG A 144 -7.92 11.56 7.46
C ARG A 144 -9.05 11.41 8.47
N PHE A 145 -9.02 10.35 9.26
CA PHE A 145 -10.11 10.05 10.17
C PHE A 145 -9.68 9.25 11.40
N ILE A 146 -10.51 9.29 12.43
CA ILE A 146 -10.49 8.40 13.59
C ILE A 146 -11.83 7.69 13.60
N ASP A 147 -11.82 6.38 13.42
CA ASP A 147 -13.04 5.57 13.45
C ASP A 147 -13.17 4.71 14.72
N GLN A 148 -12.07 4.55 15.44
CA GLN A 148 -12.05 3.83 16.70
C GLN A 148 -11.02 4.47 17.64
N CYS A 149 -11.52 5.30 18.55
CA CYS A 149 -10.79 5.74 19.72
C CYS A 149 -11.67 5.49 20.94
N VAL A 150 -11.31 4.52 21.76
CA VAL A 150 -12.02 4.20 23.00
C VAL A 150 -11.37 5.00 24.12
N ASP A 151 -12.11 5.92 24.74
CA ASP A 151 -11.69 6.45 26.03
C ASP A 151 -11.85 5.34 27.07
N TYR A 152 -10.73 4.80 27.58
CA TYR A 152 -10.75 3.74 28.57
C TYR A 152 -11.48 4.11 29.88
N LYS A 153 -11.68 5.40 30.16
CA LYS A 153 -12.38 5.88 31.36
C LYS A 153 -13.89 5.94 31.18
N THR A 154 -14.38 6.40 30.04
CA THR A 154 -15.82 6.56 29.78
C THR A 154 -16.40 5.48 28.88
N ARG A 155 -15.53 4.69 28.22
CA ARG A 155 -15.84 3.77 27.12
C ARG A 155 -16.54 4.43 25.93
N ASP A 156 -16.43 5.75 25.80
CA ASP A 156 -17.00 6.47 24.66
C ASP A 156 -16.10 6.31 23.45
N GLU A 157 -16.72 6.09 22.29
CA GLU A 157 -16.06 6.10 20.99
C GLU A 157 -16.00 7.54 20.46
N PHE A 158 -14.80 8.02 20.12
CA PHE A 158 -14.63 9.29 19.41
C PHE A 158 -14.48 9.04 17.91
N LEU A 159 -15.42 9.59 17.13
CA LEU A 159 -15.48 9.48 15.67
C LEU A 159 -15.24 10.83 15.04
N TRP A 160 -14.35 10.86 14.05
CA TRP A 160 -14.00 12.12 13.39
C TRP A 160 -13.45 11.89 11.99
N TYR A 161 -13.95 12.66 11.03
CA TYR A 161 -13.60 12.52 9.62
C TYR A 161 -13.32 13.90 9.01
N GLU A 162 -12.20 14.03 8.31
CA GLU A 162 -11.88 15.21 7.53
C GLU A 162 -11.24 14.84 6.19
N ILE A 163 -11.44 15.71 5.21
CA ILE A 163 -10.89 15.57 3.87
C ILE A 163 -10.22 16.86 3.45
N TYR A 164 -9.05 16.74 2.83
CA TYR A 164 -8.32 17.83 2.21
C TYR A 164 -8.47 17.74 0.70
N ASP A 165 -8.87 18.83 0.08
CA ASP A 165 -8.99 18.96 -1.37
C ASP A 165 -7.75 19.69 -1.92
N PHE A 166 -7.04 19.06 -2.86
CA PHE A 166 -5.76 19.57 -3.35
C PHE A 166 -5.92 20.76 -4.30
N ASP A 167 -7.06 20.87 -4.99
CA ASP A 167 -7.36 21.93 -5.96
C ASP A 167 -7.64 23.24 -5.22
N SER A 168 -8.50 23.19 -4.19
CA SER A 168 -8.85 24.32 -3.34
C SER A 168 -7.83 24.59 -2.24
N SER A 169 -7.01 23.59 -1.90
CA SER A 169 -6.08 23.62 -0.75
C SER A 169 -6.78 23.83 0.60
N LEU A 170 -8.03 23.36 0.69
CA LEU A 170 -8.88 23.53 1.87
C LEU A 170 -9.20 22.18 2.52
N TRP A 171 -9.34 22.26 3.83
CA TRP A 171 -9.85 21.16 4.64
C TRP A 171 -11.35 21.30 4.86
N LYS A 172 -12.05 20.17 4.77
CA LYS A 172 -13.48 20.04 5.02
C LYS A 172 -13.70 18.94 6.07
N SER A 173 -14.51 19.22 7.09
CA SER A 173 -14.96 18.18 8.01
C SER A 173 -16.14 17.43 7.38
N LEU A 174 -16.18 16.11 7.54
CA LEU A 174 -17.27 15.26 7.05
C LEU A 174 -18.17 14.85 8.22
N ASP A 175 -19.48 15.03 8.04
CA ASP A 175 -20.48 14.59 9.01
C ASP A 175 -20.90 13.15 8.65
N ILE A 176 -20.26 12.18 9.31
CA ILE A 176 -20.39 10.74 9.00
C ILE A 176 -20.86 10.03 10.26
N THR A 177 -21.92 9.24 10.12
CA THR A 177 -22.40 8.32 11.17
C THR A 177 -22.12 6.89 10.72
N PRO A 178 -20.97 6.31 11.07
CA PRO A 178 -20.57 5.00 10.58
C PRO A 178 -21.36 3.89 11.29
N HIS A 179 -21.98 3.01 10.50
CA HIS A 179 -22.54 1.74 10.99
C HIS A 179 -21.54 0.58 10.87
N TRP A 180 -20.35 0.87 10.32
CA TRP A 180 -19.18 0.01 10.21
C TRP A 180 -18.10 0.45 11.20
N ARG A 181 -17.04 -0.36 11.31
CA ARG A 181 -15.82 -0.08 12.05
C ARG A 181 -14.61 -0.45 11.20
N ILE A 182 -13.69 0.50 11.03
CA ILE A 182 -12.38 0.33 10.38
C ILE A 182 -11.31 0.40 11.48
N LEU A 183 -10.43 -0.61 11.54
CA LEU A 183 -9.35 -0.65 12.52
C LEU A 183 -8.22 0.29 12.14
N CYS A 184 -7.74 1.09 13.10
CA CYS A 184 -6.80 2.19 12.84
C CYS A 184 -5.41 1.74 12.31
N HIS A 185 -5.07 0.47 12.46
CA HIS A 185 -3.80 -0.09 12.04
C HIS A 185 -3.86 -0.73 10.66
N GLN A 186 -5.05 -0.95 10.08
CA GLN A 186 -5.17 -1.51 8.74
C GLN A 186 -5.03 -0.44 7.66
N PRO A 187 -4.10 -0.60 6.71
CA PRO A 187 -3.93 0.37 5.64
C PRO A 187 -5.04 0.25 4.59
N GLY A 188 -5.47 1.40 4.09
CA GLY A 188 -6.41 1.46 2.97
C GLY A 188 -5.71 1.20 1.63
N VAL A 189 -6.43 0.54 0.73
CA VAL A 189 -5.95 0.24 -0.62
C VAL A 189 -6.70 1.07 -1.65
N SER A 190 -5.96 1.80 -2.49
CA SER A 190 -6.55 2.58 -3.58
C SER A 190 -6.80 1.71 -4.82
N LEU A 191 -8.02 1.79 -5.36
CA LEU A 191 -8.40 1.22 -6.65
C LEU A 191 -9.23 2.25 -7.41
N LYS A 192 -8.75 2.63 -8.60
CA LYS A 192 -9.43 3.58 -9.51
C LYS A 192 -9.85 4.89 -8.83
N GLY A 193 -8.99 5.41 -7.96
CA GLY A 193 -9.20 6.67 -7.25
C GLY A 193 -9.98 6.57 -5.94
N ASN A 194 -10.58 5.42 -5.64
CA ASN A 194 -11.29 5.17 -4.39
C ASN A 194 -10.50 4.28 -3.45
N THR A 195 -10.72 4.41 -2.15
CA THR A 195 -9.98 3.61 -1.15
C THR A 195 -10.89 2.59 -0.49
N TYR A 196 -10.35 1.40 -0.27
CA TYR A 196 -11.03 0.25 0.32
C TYR A 196 -10.30 -0.22 1.57
N TRP A 197 -11.06 -0.66 2.57
CA TRP A 197 -10.56 -1.23 3.81
C TRP A 197 -11.31 -2.51 4.16
N PRO A 198 -10.66 -3.46 4.84
CA PRO A 198 -11.39 -4.40 5.69
C PRO A 198 -12.17 -3.62 6.75
N ALA A 199 -13.34 -4.12 7.09
CA ALA A 199 -14.23 -3.49 8.06
C ALA A 199 -15.13 -4.54 8.72
N SER A 200 -15.67 -4.16 9.87
CA SER A 200 -16.63 -4.94 10.63
C SER A 200 -17.91 -4.14 10.87
N GLN A 201 -18.98 -4.80 11.31
CA GLN A 201 -20.17 -4.09 11.78
C GLN A 201 -19.89 -3.45 13.16
N ARG A 202 -20.30 -2.19 13.37
CA ARG A 202 -19.93 -1.47 14.60
C ARG A 202 -20.59 -2.02 15.88
N ASN A 203 -21.78 -2.59 15.76
CA ASN A 203 -22.62 -2.98 16.90
C ASN A 203 -22.52 -4.48 17.27
N THR A 204 -21.54 -5.20 16.74
CA THR A 204 -21.25 -6.58 17.14
C THR A 204 -20.19 -6.58 18.26
N ASN A 205 -20.30 -7.54 19.17
CA ASN A 205 -19.28 -7.75 20.21
C ASN A 205 -17.98 -8.30 19.61
N ASP A 206 -18.11 -9.00 18.48
CA ASP A 206 -17.00 -9.62 17.76
C ASP A 206 -16.47 -8.63 16.72
N VAL A 207 -15.16 -8.37 16.77
CA VAL A 207 -14.45 -7.46 15.88
C VAL A 207 -13.76 -8.30 14.81
N ILE A 208 -14.58 -8.88 13.93
CA ILE A 208 -14.13 -9.71 12.81
C ILE A 208 -14.20 -8.84 11.56
N ASP A 209 -13.09 -8.69 10.84
CA ASP A 209 -13.06 -7.96 9.57
C ASP A 209 -13.65 -8.80 8.42
N ASP A 210 -14.94 -9.15 8.55
CA ASP A 210 -15.70 -9.98 7.62
C ASP A 210 -16.32 -9.19 6.45
N HIS A 211 -16.09 -7.86 6.38
CA HIS A 211 -16.58 -7.00 5.31
C HIS A 211 -15.47 -6.15 4.68
N ILE A 212 -15.78 -5.58 3.51
CA ILE A 212 -15.02 -4.52 2.86
C ILE A 212 -15.91 -3.28 2.77
N ILE A 213 -15.32 -2.11 3.01
CA ILE A 213 -15.96 -0.83 2.77
C ILE A 213 -15.12 0.05 1.85
N CYS A 214 -15.81 0.87 1.05
CA CYS A 214 -15.20 1.81 0.12
C CYS A 214 -15.51 3.25 0.53
N PHE A 215 -14.50 4.13 0.50
CA PHE A 215 -14.71 5.57 0.46
C PHE A 215 -14.61 6.06 -0.99
N ASP A 216 -15.71 6.62 -1.49
CA ASP A 216 -15.77 7.23 -2.82
C ASP A 216 -15.41 8.71 -2.76
N PHE A 217 -14.28 9.09 -3.36
CA PHE A 217 -13.78 10.47 -3.34
C PHE A 217 -14.56 11.42 -4.24
N THR A 218 -15.33 10.87 -5.18
CA THR A 218 -16.22 11.65 -6.05
C THR A 218 -17.42 12.14 -5.25
N SER A 219 -18.12 11.24 -4.56
CA SER A 219 -19.26 11.60 -3.70
C SER A 219 -18.85 12.08 -2.30
N GLU A 220 -17.59 11.92 -1.91
CA GLU A 220 -17.07 12.16 -0.56
C GLU A 220 -17.84 11.40 0.52
N SER A 221 -18.20 10.15 0.21
CA SER A 221 -19.03 9.32 1.08
C SER A 221 -18.58 7.86 1.08
N PHE A 222 -18.93 7.15 2.15
CA PHE A 222 -18.72 5.71 2.19
C PHE A 222 -19.84 4.98 1.45
N GLY A 223 -19.44 3.97 0.68
CA GLY A 223 -20.35 3.05 0.01
C GLY A 223 -21.00 2.04 0.95
N PRO A 224 -21.74 1.07 0.40
CA PRO A 224 -22.30 -0.02 1.20
C PRO A 224 -21.19 -0.87 1.81
N LEU A 225 -21.46 -1.42 2.99
CA LEU A 225 -20.63 -2.45 3.61
C LEU A 225 -20.87 -3.78 2.87
N LEU A 226 -19.81 -4.38 2.32
CA LEU A 226 -19.88 -5.57 1.48
C LEU A 226 -19.26 -6.77 2.20
N CYS A 227 -20.00 -7.87 2.36
CA CYS A 227 -19.45 -9.09 2.98
C CYS A 227 -18.30 -9.65 2.13
N LEU A 228 -17.27 -10.18 2.80
CA LEU A 228 -16.23 -10.96 2.16
C LEU A 228 -16.80 -12.27 1.59
N PRO A 229 -16.17 -12.83 0.54
CA PRO A 229 -16.62 -14.08 -0.07
C PRO A 229 -16.23 -15.33 0.75
N PHE A 230 -15.75 -15.17 1.99
CA PHE A 230 -15.33 -16.22 2.90
C PHE A 230 -15.58 -15.78 4.35
N ASP A 231 -15.67 -16.74 5.26
CA ASP A 231 -15.85 -16.48 6.69
C ASP A 231 -14.49 -16.25 7.35
N ALA A 232 -14.24 -15.06 7.87
CA ALA A 232 -13.10 -14.78 8.73
C ALA A 232 -13.46 -15.14 10.19
N GLY A 233 -12.54 -15.80 10.90
CA GLY A 233 -12.65 -16.07 12.34
C GLY A 233 -12.11 -14.94 13.22
N ASP A 234 -12.32 -15.05 14.53
CA ASP A 234 -11.94 -14.03 15.53
C ASP A 234 -10.44 -13.71 15.59
N GLU A 235 -9.58 -14.63 15.17
CA GLU A 235 -8.13 -14.43 15.13
C GLU A 235 -7.58 -14.25 13.73
N ASP A 236 -8.44 -14.19 12.71
CA ASP A 236 -8.00 -14.08 11.34
C ASP A 236 -7.65 -12.64 10.97
N TYR A 237 -6.63 -12.50 10.14
CA TYR A 237 -6.19 -11.21 9.62
C TYR A 237 -6.56 -11.09 8.13
N VAL A 238 -7.32 -10.04 7.80
CA VAL A 238 -7.70 -9.73 6.42
C VAL A 238 -6.86 -8.57 5.90
N THR A 239 -6.04 -8.84 4.89
CA THR A 239 -5.21 -7.83 4.23
C THR A 239 -5.71 -7.61 2.81
N LEU A 240 -5.80 -6.34 2.40
CA LEU A 240 -6.13 -5.97 1.02
C LEU A 240 -4.87 -5.65 0.21
N SER A 241 -4.94 -5.86 -1.10
CA SER A 241 -3.95 -5.37 -2.06
C SER A 241 -4.60 -4.96 -3.37
N CYS A 242 -3.93 -4.11 -4.15
CA CYS A 242 -4.38 -3.70 -5.48
C CYS A 242 -3.50 -4.36 -6.54
N VAL A 243 -4.13 -5.09 -7.46
CA VAL A 243 -3.44 -5.79 -8.54
C VAL A 243 -3.60 -4.99 -9.82
N ARG A 244 -2.47 -4.46 -10.32
CA ARG A 244 -2.38 -3.68 -11.58
C ARG A 244 -3.31 -2.47 -11.65
N GLU A 245 -3.76 -1.92 -10.51
CA GLU A 245 -4.76 -0.83 -10.47
C GLU A 245 -6.12 -1.20 -11.10
N GLU A 246 -6.38 -2.49 -11.30
CA GLU A 246 -7.58 -2.99 -12.00
C GLU A 246 -8.54 -3.74 -11.07
N LYS A 247 -8.01 -4.42 -10.06
CA LYS A 247 -8.77 -5.26 -9.13
C LYS A 247 -8.18 -5.25 -7.73
N LEU A 248 -9.03 -5.48 -6.74
CA LEU A 248 -8.62 -5.76 -5.38
C LEU A 248 -8.26 -7.24 -5.26
N ALA A 249 -7.32 -7.54 -4.38
CA ALA A 249 -7.03 -8.88 -3.88
C ALA A 249 -7.17 -8.86 -2.36
N VAL A 250 -7.62 -9.98 -1.81
CA VAL A 250 -7.79 -10.16 -0.37
C VAL A 250 -6.96 -11.37 0.04
N LEU A 251 -6.20 -11.23 1.12
CA LEU A 251 -5.46 -12.30 1.76
C LEU A 251 -6.06 -12.52 3.15
N LEU A 252 -6.50 -13.75 3.42
CA LEU A 252 -6.92 -14.20 4.74
C LEU A 252 -5.76 -14.96 5.39
N THR A 253 -5.42 -14.59 6.62
CA THR A 253 -4.33 -15.18 7.38
C THR A 253 -4.86 -15.74 8.69
N HIS A 254 -4.81 -17.06 8.86
CA HIS A 254 -5.24 -17.74 10.08
C HIS A 254 -4.15 -17.73 11.16
N ASN A 255 -4.51 -17.35 12.38
CA ASN A 255 -3.57 -17.39 13.51
C ASN A 255 -3.44 -18.80 14.13
N GLU A 256 -4.43 -19.68 13.92
CA GLU A 256 -4.39 -21.06 14.41
C GLU A 256 -4.16 -22.09 13.28
N ALA A 257 -3.36 -23.11 13.60
CA ALA A 257 -3.06 -24.24 12.73
C ALA A 257 -4.28 -25.17 12.55
N GLY A 258 -5.24 -24.77 11.72
CA GLY A 258 -6.36 -25.59 11.28
C GLY A 258 -6.46 -25.64 9.75
N PRO A 259 -6.94 -26.75 9.15
CA PRO A 259 -7.18 -26.79 7.72
C PRO A 259 -8.44 -25.97 7.39
N MET A 260 -8.33 -25.01 6.46
CA MET A 260 -9.41 -24.10 6.05
C MET A 260 -9.86 -24.38 4.61
N GLU A 261 -11.18 -24.35 4.39
CA GLU A 261 -11.87 -24.53 3.10
C GLU A 261 -11.85 -23.28 2.21
N PHE A 262 -11.96 -23.50 0.89
CA PHE A 262 -11.86 -22.50 -0.18
C PHE A 262 -13.23 -22.16 -0.74
N ASP A 263 -13.52 -20.86 -0.94
CA ASP A 263 -14.47 -20.48 -1.97
C ASP A 263 -14.05 -19.27 -2.81
N LYS A 264 -14.44 -19.33 -4.08
CA LYS A 264 -13.93 -18.52 -5.18
C LYS A 264 -14.31 -17.05 -5.01
N PHE A 265 -13.32 -16.20 -4.79
CA PHE A 265 -12.95 -15.03 -5.61
C PHE A 265 -11.68 -14.47 -4.99
N LEU A 266 -10.69 -14.13 -5.81
CA LEU A 266 -9.35 -13.66 -5.39
C LEU A 266 -8.43 -14.80 -4.96
N ARG A 267 -7.15 -14.64 -5.30
CA ARG A 267 -6.16 -15.72 -5.34
C ARG A 267 -5.66 -15.98 -3.92
N VAL A 268 -6.37 -16.83 -3.19
CA VAL A 268 -5.95 -17.33 -1.88
C VAL A 268 -4.70 -18.19 -2.09
N LEU A 269 -3.56 -17.73 -1.56
CA LEU A 269 -2.39 -18.58 -1.44
C LEU A 269 -2.65 -19.54 -0.29
N GLU A 270 -2.40 -20.83 -0.50
CA GLU A 270 -2.41 -21.86 0.53
C GLU A 270 -0.98 -22.05 1.07
N PRO A 271 -0.65 -21.54 2.27
CA PRO A 271 0.42 -22.11 3.05
C PRO A 271 -0.07 -23.31 3.85
N ASP A 272 0.49 -24.48 3.57
CA ASP A 272 0.62 -25.49 4.62
C ASP A 272 1.52 -24.91 5.72
N HIS A 273 0.90 -24.58 6.85
CA HIS A 273 1.50 -24.22 8.14
C HIS A 273 2.32 -22.92 8.21
N ASN A 274 1.91 -22.07 9.17
CA ASN A 274 2.42 -20.74 9.54
C ASN A 274 2.09 -19.62 8.54
N SER A 275 1.45 -18.57 9.04
CA SER A 275 1.16 -17.32 8.36
C SER A 275 2.40 -16.73 7.67
N LEU A 276 2.53 -16.94 6.36
CA LEU A 276 3.76 -16.64 5.61
C LEU A 276 3.88 -15.17 5.20
N ILE A 277 2.80 -14.42 5.15
CA ILE A 277 2.81 -12.98 4.88
C ILE A 277 1.84 -12.35 5.87
N THR A 278 2.36 -11.81 6.97
CA THR A 278 1.54 -11.16 8.02
C THR A 278 1.71 -9.65 8.06
N GLY A 279 2.60 -9.11 7.22
CA GLY A 279 2.75 -7.66 7.12
C GLY A 279 1.48 -6.98 6.59
N ASP A 280 1.36 -5.69 6.90
CA ASP A 280 0.26 -4.80 6.52
C ASP A 280 0.00 -4.69 5.00
N SER A 281 0.86 -5.28 4.15
CA SER A 281 0.70 -5.25 2.70
C SER A 281 1.37 -6.43 1.99
N PHE A 282 0.83 -6.79 0.83
CA PHE A 282 1.40 -7.79 -0.08
C PHE A 282 1.26 -7.35 -1.55
N PHE A 283 2.05 -7.96 -2.42
CA PHE A 283 2.08 -7.69 -3.86
C PHE A 283 1.75 -8.96 -4.63
N ILE A 284 0.94 -8.85 -5.69
CA ILE A 284 0.68 -9.95 -6.63
C ILE A 284 1.31 -9.63 -7.97
N ASP A 285 2.11 -10.57 -8.47
CA ASP A 285 2.54 -10.61 -9.86
C ASP A 285 1.74 -11.69 -10.59
N GLU A 286 0.80 -11.26 -11.43
CA GLU A 286 -0.06 -12.17 -12.17
C GLU A 286 0.64 -12.89 -13.31
N ASP A 287 1.61 -12.23 -13.97
CA ASP A 287 2.31 -12.83 -15.11
C ASP A 287 3.21 -13.95 -14.61
N LYS A 288 3.81 -13.73 -13.43
CA LYS A 288 4.69 -14.69 -12.76
C LYS A 288 3.97 -15.60 -11.79
N LYS A 289 2.66 -15.40 -11.63
CA LYS A 289 1.82 -16.26 -10.82
C LYS A 289 2.31 -16.37 -9.36
N VAL A 290 2.80 -15.29 -8.77
CA VAL A 290 3.25 -15.25 -7.36
C VAL A 290 2.56 -14.14 -6.57
N ALA A 291 2.45 -14.32 -5.25
CA ALA A 291 2.33 -13.22 -4.31
C ALA A 291 3.57 -13.12 -3.43
N MET A 292 3.83 -11.91 -2.96
CA MET A 292 5.08 -11.54 -2.32
C MET A 292 4.80 -10.54 -1.20
N GLY A 293 5.47 -10.69 -0.07
CA GLY A 293 5.24 -9.80 1.07
C GLY A 293 6.25 -10.02 2.18
N PHE A 294 6.14 -9.20 3.21
CA PHE A 294 6.96 -9.32 4.40
C PHE A 294 6.34 -10.31 5.39
N GLU A 295 7.19 -11.04 6.10
CA GLU A 295 6.74 -11.98 7.13
C GLU A 295 5.96 -11.24 8.21
N GLU A 296 6.50 -10.14 8.72
CA GLU A 296 5.90 -9.23 9.71
C GLU A 296 6.24 -7.78 9.33
N ASP A 297 5.56 -6.81 9.94
CA ASP A 297 5.88 -5.40 9.77
C ASP A 297 7.32 -5.08 10.18
N TYR A 298 7.98 -4.27 9.37
CA TYR A 298 9.40 -3.89 9.53
C TYR A 298 10.39 -5.07 9.50
N SER A 299 9.94 -6.30 9.20
CA SER A 299 10.82 -7.45 9.06
C SER A 299 11.77 -7.30 7.87
N LYS A 300 12.92 -7.98 7.95
CA LYS A 300 13.86 -8.11 6.83
C LYS A 300 13.61 -9.39 6.02
N THR A 301 12.64 -10.18 6.45
CA THR A 301 12.24 -11.40 5.78
C THR A 301 11.21 -11.06 4.71
N PHE A 302 11.54 -11.42 3.48
CA PHE A 302 10.64 -11.32 2.35
C PHE A 302 10.27 -12.72 1.87
N ASN A 303 8.97 -12.97 1.77
CA ASN A 303 8.40 -14.25 1.38
C ASN A 303 7.79 -14.14 -0.01
N ILE A 304 8.00 -15.18 -0.81
CA ILE A 304 7.44 -15.34 -2.16
C ILE A 304 6.71 -16.67 -2.19
N ALA A 305 5.43 -16.62 -2.51
CA ALA A 305 4.56 -17.78 -2.63
C ALA A 305 3.97 -17.82 -4.05
N GLY A 306 4.07 -18.97 -4.72
CA GLY A 306 3.57 -19.21 -6.07
C GLY A 306 2.54 -20.34 -6.11
N GLU A 307 1.99 -20.58 -7.30
CA GLU A 307 1.09 -21.72 -7.51
C GLU A 307 1.78 -23.07 -7.22
N ALA A 308 0.99 -24.07 -6.80
CA ALA A 308 1.45 -25.44 -6.50
C ALA A 308 2.46 -25.57 -5.35
N GLY A 309 2.34 -24.74 -4.30
CA GLY A 309 3.17 -24.85 -3.10
C GLY A 309 4.59 -24.31 -3.25
N TYR A 310 4.89 -23.57 -4.33
CA TYR A 310 6.16 -22.89 -4.47
C TYR A 310 6.31 -21.84 -3.36
N TYR A 311 7.26 -22.04 -2.46
CA TYR A 311 7.53 -21.12 -1.37
C TYR A 311 9.01 -20.84 -1.23
N LYS A 312 9.37 -19.56 -1.10
CA LYS A 312 10.74 -19.15 -0.79
C LYS A 312 10.78 -17.98 0.19
N LYS A 313 11.57 -18.18 1.25
CA LYS A 313 11.93 -17.21 2.27
C LYS A 313 13.30 -16.62 1.97
N THR A 314 13.41 -15.30 1.92
CA THR A 314 14.68 -14.61 1.66
C THR A 314 14.89 -13.47 2.64
N GLU A 315 16.06 -13.41 3.27
CA GLU A 315 16.45 -12.26 4.08
C GLU A 315 17.06 -11.17 3.18
N ILE A 316 16.58 -9.93 3.31
CA ILE A 316 17.08 -8.80 2.54
C ILE A 316 18.47 -8.42 3.06
N ARG A 317 19.51 -8.92 2.40
CA ARG A 317 20.90 -8.51 2.65
C ARG A 317 21.15 -7.12 2.03
N ARG A 318 21.44 -6.13 2.87
CA ARG A 318 21.89 -4.79 2.45
C ARG A 318 23.26 -4.88 1.77
N THR A 319 23.29 -5.19 0.47
CA THR A 319 24.51 -5.04 -0.32
C THR A 319 24.69 -3.58 -0.69
N PHE A 320 25.29 -2.81 0.23
CA PHE A 320 25.89 -1.54 -0.16
C PHE A 320 27.06 -1.86 -1.08
N ARG A 321 26.88 -1.77 -2.40
CA ARG A 321 28.03 -1.65 -3.31
C ARG A 321 28.64 -0.27 -3.09
N GLY A 322 29.38 -0.12 -1.99
CA GLY A 322 30.36 0.93 -1.83
C GLY A 322 31.40 0.73 -2.91
N LYS A 323 31.42 1.61 -3.92
CA LYS A 323 32.62 1.79 -4.72
C LYS A 323 33.66 2.41 -3.80
N HIS A 324 34.47 1.56 -3.15
CA HIS A 324 35.80 1.97 -2.75
C HIS A 324 36.56 2.27 -4.03
N THR A 325 36.75 3.56 -4.29
CA THR A 325 37.78 4.01 -5.22
C THR A 325 38.90 4.45 -4.31
N LEU A 326 40.00 3.69 -4.33
CA LEU A 326 41.29 4.07 -3.77
C LEU A 326 41.81 5.33 -4.48
#